data_AF-A0A673IAR0-F1
#
_entry.id   AF-A0A673IAR0-F1
#
_cell.length_a   1.000
_cell.length_b   1.000
_cell.length_c   1.000
_cell.angle_alpha   90.00
_cell.angle_beta   90.00
_cell.angle_gamma   90.00
#
_symmetry.space_group_name_H-M   'P 1'
#
loop_
_entity.id
_entity.type
_entity.pdbx_description
1 polymer ?
#
loop_
_entity_poly.entity_id
_entity_poly.type
_entity_poly.pdbx_seq_one_letter_code
_entity_poly.pdbx_strand_id
1 'polypeptide(L)'
;MLILKKYIFLFVCCFVFFLITYIYSNVVCCVFVCVHRFDYQELLHNSSFCLVPRGRRLGSFRFLEALQAACIPVLLSNGWELPFSEVIDWSKAAIIGDERILLQVPSITRSVGSDRILALRQQTQFLWDAYFSSVTKIVLTTLEIIHDRIRTHMSRSRLMWNSLPGGLYALPEFSSDLTLFPFYYSTLGECVCVCVCVCVRLFTTFTFNAVKLCCSENEIITQIDAGSPPSSVCVCILVLWNCEKPPPPRNKWPSITTLFSIIEGKRKTMSGRFFPHQAIKTDAVLSLDEDSVLSTNEVDFAFIVWQSFPDRIVGYPARSHYWDSGKGKWGYTSKWTNEYSMVLTGAAFYHRDYHHLYTYYLPTSLLSTVDQLANCEDILMNFLISAVTKLPPIKVTQKKQYKETMMQQGSKASRWADPDHFAQRQSCMNSFTSWFGFMPLLHSQLRLDPILFKDQVSILRKKYRDIERL
;
A
#
# COMPACT_ATOMS: atom_id res chain seq x y z
N MET A 1 3.78 -41.07 -42.77
CA MET A 1 2.88 -41.05 -41.59
C MET A 1 2.97 -39.76 -40.73
N LEU A 2 4.12 -39.07 -40.66
CA LEU A 2 4.25 -37.78 -39.94
C LEU A 2 3.64 -36.55 -40.64
N ILE A 3 3.52 -36.58 -41.97
CA ILE A 3 2.89 -35.49 -42.74
C ILE A 3 1.36 -35.55 -42.59
N LEU A 4 0.78 -36.76 -42.57
CA LEU A 4 -0.67 -36.96 -42.39
C LEU A 4 -1.18 -36.50 -41.01
N LYS A 5 -0.41 -36.68 -39.93
CA LYS A 5 -0.73 -36.12 -38.60
C LYS A 5 -0.69 -34.59 -38.57
N LYS A 6 0.20 -33.98 -39.34
CA LYS A 6 0.31 -32.52 -39.47
C LYS A 6 -0.88 -31.94 -40.23
N TYR A 7 -1.36 -32.63 -41.27
CA TYR A 7 -2.58 -32.25 -41.99
C TYR A 7 -3.85 -32.53 -41.20
N ILE A 8 -3.96 -33.64 -40.45
CA ILE A 8 -5.12 -33.89 -39.59
C ILE A 8 -5.20 -32.87 -38.44
N PHE A 9 -4.07 -32.45 -37.85
CA PHE A 9 -4.06 -31.39 -36.83
C PHE A 9 -4.40 -30.00 -37.42
N LEU A 10 -3.92 -29.69 -38.64
CA LEU A 10 -4.33 -28.49 -39.37
C LEU A 10 -5.81 -28.52 -39.78
N PHE A 11 -6.32 -29.68 -40.21
CA PHE A 11 -7.69 -29.85 -40.69
C PHE A 11 -8.68 -29.84 -39.52
N VAL A 12 -8.34 -30.43 -38.37
CA VAL A 12 -9.18 -30.37 -37.16
C VAL A 12 -9.16 -28.96 -36.54
N CYS A 13 -8.03 -28.24 -36.53
CA CYS A 13 -8.00 -26.83 -36.11
C CYS A 13 -8.75 -25.90 -37.08
N CYS A 14 -8.68 -26.11 -38.40
CA CYS A 14 -9.43 -25.29 -39.36
C CYS A 14 -10.93 -25.63 -39.39
N PHE A 15 -11.33 -26.90 -39.32
CA PHE A 15 -12.74 -27.29 -39.45
C PHE A 15 -13.55 -27.06 -38.16
N VAL A 16 -12.91 -27.17 -36.98
CA VAL A 16 -13.57 -26.82 -35.71
C VAL A 16 -13.72 -25.29 -35.56
N PHE A 17 -12.83 -24.48 -36.15
CA PHE A 17 -12.93 -23.01 -36.08
C PHE A 17 -13.73 -22.35 -37.22
N PHE A 18 -13.83 -22.96 -38.41
CA PHE A 18 -14.66 -22.39 -39.49
C PHE A 18 -16.16 -22.36 -39.12
N LEU A 19 -16.60 -23.24 -38.20
CA LEU A 19 -17.95 -23.21 -37.64
C LEU A 19 -18.14 -22.19 -36.49
N ILE A 20 -17.05 -21.66 -35.91
CA ILE A 20 -17.10 -20.75 -34.74
C ILE A 20 -17.06 -19.27 -35.18
N THR A 21 -16.67 -18.97 -36.41
CA THR A 21 -16.65 -17.59 -36.95
C THR A 21 -18.04 -17.03 -37.27
N TYR A 22 -19.10 -17.85 -37.16
CA TYR A 22 -20.49 -17.41 -37.18
C TYR A 22 -21.11 -17.90 -35.86
N ILE A 23 -21.46 -16.95 -34.97
CA ILE A 23 -22.29 -17.09 -33.74
C ILE A 23 -21.53 -16.73 -32.45
N TYR A 24 -21.64 -15.44 -32.10
CA TYR A 24 -21.91 -14.84 -30.78
C TYR A 24 -20.97 -15.05 -29.57
N SER A 25 -20.56 -13.90 -29.02
CA SER A 25 -20.25 -13.57 -27.61
C SER A 25 -19.72 -14.69 -26.70
N ASN A 26 -18.41 -14.94 -26.77
CA ASN A 26 -17.48 -15.41 -25.71
C ASN A 26 -16.26 -16.03 -26.39
N VAL A 27 -15.34 -15.18 -26.90
CA VAL A 27 -14.26 -15.61 -27.78
C VAL A 27 -13.15 -16.30 -26.98
N VAL A 28 -12.91 -17.59 -27.27
CA VAL A 28 -11.69 -18.31 -26.90
C VAL A 28 -10.66 -18.06 -28.01
N CYS A 29 -9.57 -17.36 -27.72
CA CYS A 29 -8.55 -17.04 -28.73
C CYS A 29 -7.70 -18.28 -29.09
N CYS A 30 -7.65 -18.62 -30.40
CA CYS A 30 -6.73 -19.62 -30.95
C CYS A 30 -5.79 -18.96 -31.96
N VAL A 31 -4.50 -18.90 -31.61
CA VAL A 31 -3.50 -17.93 -32.15
C VAL A 31 -3.05 -18.19 -33.59
N PHE A 32 -3.45 -19.28 -34.26
CA PHE A 32 -2.85 -19.63 -35.56
C PHE A 32 -3.66 -19.24 -36.82
N VAL A 33 -4.91 -18.75 -36.69
CA VAL A 33 -5.80 -18.54 -37.86
C VAL A 33 -6.24 -17.07 -38.05
N CYS A 34 -6.07 -16.17 -37.07
CA CYS A 34 -6.62 -14.80 -37.13
C CYS A 34 -5.63 -13.70 -37.58
N VAL A 35 -4.49 -14.04 -38.18
CA VAL A 35 -3.39 -13.08 -38.45
C VAL A 35 -3.73 -12.04 -39.54
N HIS A 36 -4.83 -12.18 -40.28
CA HIS A 36 -5.13 -11.28 -41.41
C HIS A 36 -6.16 -10.16 -41.14
N ARG A 37 -6.80 -10.07 -39.97
CA ARG A 37 -7.86 -9.06 -39.72
C ARG A 37 -7.93 -8.41 -38.34
N PHE A 38 -7.19 -8.88 -37.33
CA PHE A 38 -7.31 -8.38 -35.96
C PHE A 38 -5.94 -8.23 -35.30
N ASP A 39 -5.77 -7.22 -34.46
CA ASP A 39 -4.58 -7.06 -33.63
C ASP A 39 -4.56 -8.11 -32.52
N TYR A 40 -3.44 -8.81 -32.39
CA TYR A 40 -3.25 -9.87 -31.39
C TYR A 40 -3.42 -9.35 -29.97
N GLN A 41 -2.89 -8.15 -29.67
CA GLN A 41 -2.92 -7.59 -28.34
C GLN A 41 -4.35 -7.20 -27.93
N GLU A 42 -5.12 -6.60 -28.86
CA GLU A 42 -6.53 -6.28 -28.65
C GLU A 42 -7.37 -7.54 -28.40
N LEU A 43 -7.16 -8.59 -29.19
CA LEU A 43 -7.85 -9.87 -29.00
C LEU A 43 -7.54 -10.49 -27.63
N LEU A 44 -6.30 -10.40 -27.17
CA LEU A 44 -5.87 -10.96 -25.89
C LEU A 44 -6.54 -10.25 -24.71
N HIS A 45 -6.59 -8.92 -24.72
CA HIS A 45 -7.25 -8.12 -23.68
C HIS A 45 -8.78 -8.28 -23.68
N ASN A 46 -9.39 -8.44 -24.86
CA ASN A 46 -10.83 -8.64 -25.00
C ASN A 46 -11.29 -10.08 -24.69
N SER A 47 -10.36 -11.03 -24.61
CA SER A 47 -10.67 -12.42 -24.30
C SER A 47 -10.81 -12.64 -22.80
N SER A 48 -11.75 -13.51 -22.41
CA SER A 48 -11.86 -13.97 -21.01
C SER A 48 -11.02 -15.22 -20.73
N PHE A 49 -10.83 -16.07 -21.76
CA PHE A 49 -10.08 -17.31 -21.67
C PHE A 49 -9.04 -17.39 -22.79
N CYS A 50 -7.82 -17.78 -22.43
CA CYS A 50 -6.70 -17.89 -23.35
C CYS A 50 -6.21 -19.34 -23.38
N LEU A 51 -6.26 -19.96 -24.54
CA LEU A 51 -5.83 -21.34 -24.70
C LEU A 51 -4.29 -21.42 -24.67
N VAL A 52 -3.75 -22.18 -23.72
CA VAL A 52 -2.30 -22.38 -23.55
C VAL A 52 -1.99 -23.89 -23.70
N PRO A 53 -1.93 -24.39 -24.94
CA PRO A 53 -1.57 -25.79 -25.19
C PRO A 53 -0.06 -25.99 -25.00
N ARG A 54 0.34 -27.24 -24.74
CA ARG A 54 1.75 -27.62 -24.63
C ARG A 54 2.55 -27.18 -25.85
N GLY A 55 3.62 -26.42 -25.61
CA GLY A 55 4.59 -26.04 -26.63
C GLY A 55 5.68 -27.10 -26.83
N ARG A 56 6.56 -26.88 -27.81
CA ARG A 56 7.79 -27.69 -27.98
C ARG A 56 8.85 -27.42 -26.92
N ARG A 57 8.78 -26.28 -26.23
CA ARG A 57 9.72 -25.85 -25.19
C ARG A 57 9.09 -26.04 -23.81
N LEU A 58 9.94 -26.13 -22.78
CA LEU A 58 9.51 -26.27 -21.38
C LEU A 58 8.76 -25.04 -20.84
N GLY A 59 8.94 -23.87 -21.47
CA GLY A 59 8.18 -22.66 -21.18
C GLY A 59 7.32 -22.22 -22.36
N SER A 60 6.15 -21.65 -22.07
CA SER A 60 5.25 -21.06 -23.06
C SER A 60 5.15 -19.55 -22.81
N PHE A 61 5.64 -18.72 -23.74
CA PHE A 61 5.48 -17.26 -23.64
C PHE A 61 4.00 -16.86 -23.59
N ARG A 62 3.11 -17.64 -24.23
CA ARG A 62 1.66 -17.44 -24.21
C ARG A 62 1.06 -17.50 -22.81
N PHE A 63 1.69 -18.26 -21.91
CA PHE A 63 1.24 -18.33 -20.52
C PHE A 63 1.44 -16.98 -19.84
N LEU A 64 2.63 -16.39 -19.96
CA LEU A 64 2.93 -15.08 -19.38
C LEU A 64 2.11 -13.97 -20.04
N GLU A 65 1.91 -14.01 -21.36
CA GLU A 65 1.03 -13.07 -22.08
C GLU A 65 -0.43 -13.16 -21.58
N ALA A 66 -0.94 -14.37 -21.36
CA ALA A 66 -2.28 -14.57 -20.81
C ALA A 66 -2.39 -13.97 -19.40
N LEU A 67 -1.39 -14.18 -18.54
CA LEU A 67 -1.35 -13.58 -17.20
C LEU A 67 -1.34 -12.05 -17.27
N GLN A 68 -0.50 -11.48 -18.13
CA GLN A 68 -0.38 -10.03 -18.32
C GLN A 68 -1.68 -9.38 -18.78
N ALA A 69 -2.46 -10.06 -19.62
CA ALA A 69 -3.73 -9.55 -20.13
C ALA A 69 -4.93 -9.80 -19.20
N ALA A 70 -4.70 -10.33 -17.99
CA ALA A 70 -5.75 -10.84 -17.10
C ALA A 70 -6.70 -11.83 -17.81
N CYS A 71 -6.19 -12.59 -18.77
CA CYS A 71 -6.93 -13.58 -19.53
C CYS A 71 -6.72 -14.95 -18.90
N ILE A 72 -7.81 -15.65 -18.52
CA ILE A 72 -7.71 -16.89 -17.75
C ILE A 72 -7.01 -17.96 -18.60
N PRO A 73 -5.82 -18.46 -18.20
CA PRO A 73 -5.13 -19.48 -18.97
C PRO A 73 -5.88 -20.82 -18.85
N VAL A 74 -6.29 -21.35 -20.00
CA VAL A 74 -6.80 -22.71 -20.15
C VAL A 74 -5.64 -23.60 -20.60
N LEU A 75 -5.06 -24.30 -19.63
CA LEU A 75 -3.86 -25.11 -19.79
C LEU A 75 -4.24 -26.51 -20.27
N LEU A 76 -3.73 -26.89 -21.44
CA LEU A 76 -3.82 -28.24 -21.98
C LEU A 76 -2.40 -28.80 -22.14
N SER A 77 -1.84 -29.30 -21.04
CA SER A 77 -0.48 -29.84 -21.03
C SER A 77 -0.30 -30.83 -19.90
N ASN A 78 -0.28 -32.12 -20.24
CA ASN A 78 -0.16 -33.18 -19.24
C ASN A 78 1.26 -33.18 -18.65
N GLY A 79 1.37 -33.13 -17.32
CA GLY A 79 2.65 -33.16 -16.60
C GLY A 79 3.51 -31.90 -16.75
N TRP A 80 2.89 -30.75 -17.03
CA TRP A 80 3.61 -29.47 -16.97
C TRP A 80 3.62 -28.92 -15.54
N GLU A 81 4.82 -28.83 -14.96
CA GLU A 81 5.04 -28.11 -13.70
C GLU A 81 5.02 -26.60 -13.95
N LEU A 82 4.02 -25.91 -13.38
CA LEU A 82 3.89 -24.47 -13.54
C LEU A 82 4.92 -23.71 -12.70
N PRO A 83 5.31 -22.49 -13.09
CA PRO A 83 6.25 -21.69 -12.32
C PRO A 83 5.77 -21.50 -10.87
N PHE A 84 6.68 -21.72 -9.91
CA PHE A 84 6.44 -21.55 -8.48
C PHE A 84 5.23 -22.34 -7.93
N SER A 85 4.88 -23.46 -8.55
CA SER A 85 3.75 -24.34 -8.17
C SER A 85 3.76 -24.82 -6.72
N GLU A 86 4.93 -24.83 -6.08
CA GLU A 86 5.07 -25.20 -4.67
C GLU A 86 4.41 -24.17 -3.73
N VAL A 87 4.46 -22.88 -4.09
CA VAL A 87 3.90 -21.79 -3.29
C VAL A 87 2.65 -21.17 -3.93
N ILE A 88 2.53 -21.15 -5.26
CA ILE A 88 1.38 -20.60 -5.98
C ILE A 88 0.30 -21.67 -6.17
N ASP A 89 -0.92 -21.32 -5.79
CA ASP A 89 -2.10 -22.14 -6.01
C ASP A 89 -2.75 -21.84 -7.37
N TRP A 90 -2.24 -22.50 -8.42
CA TRP A 90 -2.73 -22.31 -9.78
C TRP A 90 -4.20 -22.69 -10.00
N SER A 91 -4.81 -23.46 -9.09
CA SER A 91 -6.25 -23.76 -9.13
C SER A 91 -7.13 -22.51 -8.96
N LYS A 92 -6.57 -21.42 -8.41
CA LYS A 92 -7.25 -20.13 -8.23
C LYS A 92 -7.05 -19.15 -9.38
N ALA A 93 -6.18 -19.45 -10.34
CA ALA A 93 -5.85 -18.54 -11.45
C ALA A 93 -6.01 -19.17 -12.83
N ALA A 94 -5.97 -20.50 -12.96
CA ALA A 94 -5.98 -21.21 -14.23
C ALA A 94 -7.03 -22.32 -14.29
N ILE A 95 -7.45 -22.66 -15.50
CA ILE A 95 -8.23 -23.87 -15.78
C ILE A 95 -7.27 -24.90 -16.34
N ILE A 96 -7.00 -25.95 -15.58
CA ILE A 96 -6.05 -27.01 -15.96
C ILE A 96 -6.84 -28.21 -16.47
N GLY A 97 -6.54 -28.64 -17.68
CA GLY A 97 -7.23 -29.71 -18.39
C GLY A 97 -6.28 -30.70 -19.05
N ASP A 98 -6.76 -31.93 -19.25
CA ASP A 98 -6.02 -32.94 -20.00
C ASP A 98 -5.97 -32.59 -21.50
N GLU A 99 -4.88 -32.89 -22.18
CA GLU A 99 -4.78 -32.68 -23.64
C GLU A 99 -5.92 -33.38 -24.43
N ARG A 100 -6.46 -34.48 -23.90
CA ARG A 100 -7.58 -35.24 -24.49
C ARG A 100 -8.91 -34.48 -24.50
N ILE A 101 -9.10 -33.50 -23.61
CA ILE A 101 -10.36 -32.74 -23.49
C ILE A 101 -10.40 -31.50 -24.38
N LEU A 102 -9.47 -31.35 -25.34
CA LEU A 102 -9.39 -30.22 -26.26
C LEU A 102 -10.74 -29.84 -26.90
N LEU A 103 -11.52 -30.84 -27.36
CA LEU A 103 -12.82 -30.60 -28.00
C LEU A 103 -13.93 -30.20 -27.00
N GLN A 104 -13.74 -30.47 -25.71
CA GLN A 104 -14.69 -30.12 -24.65
C GLN A 104 -14.42 -28.73 -24.04
N VAL A 105 -13.27 -28.13 -24.31
CA VAL A 105 -12.89 -26.80 -23.79
C VAL A 105 -13.99 -25.75 -23.98
N PRO A 106 -14.65 -25.61 -25.16
CA PRO A 106 -15.73 -24.62 -25.32
C PRO A 106 -16.94 -24.87 -24.41
N SER A 107 -17.21 -26.14 -24.07
CA SER A 107 -18.28 -26.47 -23.11
C SER A 107 -17.85 -26.11 -21.68
N ILE A 108 -16.60 -26.39 -21.32
CA ILE A 108 -16.04 -26.11 -20.00
C ILE A 108 -16.02 -24.61 -19.75
N THR A 109 -15.47 -23.81 -20.67
CA THR A 109 -15.39 -22.35 -20.52
C THR A 109 -16.77 -21.70 -20.41
N ARG A 110 -17.76 -22.21 -21.15
CA ARG A 110 -19.16 -21.75 -21.06
C ARG A 110 -19.86 -22.14 -19.75
N SER A 111 -19.40 -23.20 -19.09
CA SER A 111 -19.95 -23.63 -17.79
C SER A 111 -19.42 -22.85 -16.60
N VAL A 112 -18.36 -22.05 -16.78
CA VAL A 112 -17.78 -21.24 -15.69
C VAL A 112 -18.67 -20.02 -15.45
N GLY A 113 -19.23 -19.92 -14.24
CA GLY A 113 -20.04 -18.77 -13.83
C GLY A 113 -19.25 -17.46 -13.76
N SER A 114 -19.95 -16.34 -13.92
CA SER A 114 -19.39 -14.98 -13.97
C SER A 114 -18.53 -14.64 -12.75
N ASP A 115 -18.98 -15.02 -11.54
CA ASP A 115 -18.25 -14.75 -10.29
C ASP A 115 -16.91 -15.48 -10.25
N ARG A 116 -16.89 -16.73 -10.75
CA ARG A 116 -15.67 -17.53 -10.84
C ARG A 116 -14.73 -16.96 -11.90
N ILE A 117 -15.25 -16.48 -13.03
CA ILE A 117 -14.45 -15.79 -14.05
C ILE A 117 -13.78 -14.57 -13.43
N LEU A 118 -14.54 -13.72 -12.72
CA LEU A 118 -13.99 -12.53 -12.08
C LEU A 118 -12.90 -12.89 -11.07
N ALA A 119 -13.14 -13.88 -10.20
CA ALA A 119 -12.15 -14.33 -9.21
C ALA A 119 -10.86 -14.86 -9.87
N LEU A 120 -10.98 -15.69 -10.93
CA LEU A 120 -9.83 -16.20 -11.68
C LEU A 120 -9.03 -15.08 -12.36
N ARG A 121 -9.72 -14.08 -12.94
CA ARG A 121 -9.07 -12.91 -13.57
C ARG A 121 -8.35 -12.04 -12.53
N GLN A 122 -8.99 -11.78 -11.39
CA GLN A 122 -8.38 -11.04 -10.28
C GLN A 122 -7.12 -11.74 -9.75
N GLN A 123 -7.19 -13.06 -9.54
CA GLN A 123 -6.03 -13.83 -9.10
C GLN A 123 -4.93 -13.83 -10.15
N THR A 124 -5.28 -13.97 -11.43
CA THR A 124 -4.34 -13.92 -12.55
C THR A 124 -3.57 -12.60 -12.57
N GLN A 125 -4.29 -11.48 -12.47
CA GLN A 125 -3.69 -10.15 -12.44
C GLN A 125 -2.81 -9.95 -11.20
N PHE A 126 -3.27 -10.41 -10.03
CA PHE A 126 -2.48 -10.39 -8.80
C PHE A 126 -1.16 -11.15 -8.96
N LEU A 127 -1.18 -12.38 -9.48
CA LEU A 127 0.03 -13.18 -9.66
C LEU A 127 0.99 -12.54 -10.67
N TRP A 128 0.46 -11.98 -11.76
CA TRP A 128 1.26 -11.23 -12.73
C TRP A 128 1.97 -10.05 -12.05
N ASP A 129 1.20 -9.19 -11.39
CA ASP A 129 1.72 -7.98 -10.76
C ASP A 129 2.64 -8.30 -9.58
N ALA A 130 2.41 -9.36 -8.82
CA ALA A 130 3.24 -9.72 -7.67
C ALA A 130 4.57 -10.37 -8.08
N TYR A 131 4.57 -11.26 -9.08
CA TYR A 131 5.70 -12.18 -9.30
C TYR A 131 6.26 -12.21 -10.72
N PHE A 132 5.46 -11.89 -11.74
CA PHE A 132 5.85 -12.12 -13.15
C PHE A 132 6.02 -10.85 -13.98
N SER A 133 5.64 -9.67 -13.46
CA SER A 133 5.64 -8.42 -14.24
C SER A 133 7.03 -7.91 -14.66
N SER A 134 8.11 -8.46 -14.10
CA SER A 134 9.49 -8.15 -14.51
C SER A 134 10.43 -9.30 -14.16
N VAL A 135 11.58 -9.35 -14.85
CA VAL A 135 12.65 -10.32 -14.53
C VAL A 135 13.11 -10.17 -13.08
N THR A 136 13.19 -8.93 -12.56
CA THR A 136 13.55 -8.66 -11.17
C THR A 136 12.59 -9.34 -10.20
N LYS A 137 11.26 -9.27 -10.43
CA LYS A 137 10.28 -9.93 -9.56
C LYS A 137 10.40 -11.45 -9.62
N ILE A 138 10.63 -12.01 -10.81
CA ILE A 138 10.84 -13.46 -10.98
C ILE A 138 12.07 -13.92 -10.20
N VAL A 139 13.19 -13.18 -10.29
CA VAL A 139 14.43 -13.48 -9.57
C VAL A 139 14.22 -13.36 -8.06
N LEU A 140 13.63 -12.26 -7.58
CA LEU A 140 13.35 -12.07 -6.16
C LEU A 140 12.42 -13.17 -5.61
N THR A 141 11.36 -13.50 -6.33
CA THR A 141 10.43 -14.60 -5.97
C THR A 141 11.18 -15.93 -5.85
N THR A 142 12.07 -16.21 -6.80
CA THR A 142 12.89 -17.44 -6.76
C THR A 142 13.81 -17.45 -5.54
N LEU A 143 14.45 -16.33 -5.22
CA LEU A 143 15.35 -16.21 -4.06
C LEU A 143 14.60 -16.37 -2.74
N GLU A 144 13.43 -15.74 -2.61
CA GLU A 144 12.59 -15.86 -1.41
C GLU A 144 12.05 -17.28 -1.22
N ILE A 145 11.67 -17.97 -2.30
CA ILE A 145 11.28 -19.38 -2.23
C ILE A 145 12.47 -20.25 -1.78
N ILE A 146 13.67 -20.00 -2.28
CA ILE A 146 14.89 -20.71 -1.84
C ILE A 146 15.17 -20.41 -0.36
N HIS A 147 14.99 -19.15 0.07
CA HIS A 147 15.15 -18.75 1.46
C HIS A 147 14.14 -19.47 2.37
N ASP A 148 12.87 -19.54 1.98
CA ASP A 148 11.83 -20.29 2.70
C ASP A 148 12.19 -21.79 2.84
N ARG A 149 12.83 -22.39 1.82
CA ARG A 149 13.32 -23.79 1.87
C ARG A 149 14.48 -23.98 2.83
N ILE A 150 15.38 -22.98 2.93
CA ILE A 150 16.54 -23.04 3.84
C ILE A 150 16.09 -22.77 5.29
N ARG A 151 15.17 -21.81 5.49
CA ARG A 151 14.65 -21.39 6.79
C ARG A 151 13.20 -21.82 6.97
N THR A 152 12.98 -23.13 7.04
CA THR A 152 11.63 -23.73 7.14
C THR A 152 10.80 -23.21 8.33
N HIS A 153 11.42 -22.88 9.47
CA HIS A 153 10.74 -22.32 10.63
C HIS A 153 10.22 -20.88 10.44
N MET A 154 10.73 -20.18 9.42
CA MET A 154 10.32 -18.83 9.03
C MET A 154 9.67 -18.80 7.64
N SER A 155 9.34 -19.96 7.06
CA SER A 155 8.82 -20.00 5.69
C SER A 155 7.46 -19.32 5.61
N ARG A 156 7.25 -18.53 4.56
CA ARG A 156 5.95 -17.90 4.31
C ARG A 156 4.88 -18.94 4.05
N SER A 157 3.67 -18.67 4.52
CA SER A 157 2.54 -19.57 4.31
C SER A 157 2.03 -19.50 2.86
N ARG A 158 1.32 -20.54 2.41
CA ARG A 158 0.64 -20.52 1.10
C ARG A 158 -0.36 -19.37 0.98
N LEU A 159 -0.94 -18.89 2.09
CA LEU A 159 -1.80 -17.71 2.07
C LEU A 159 -1.01 -16.45 1.71
N MET A 160 0.18 -16.26 2.28
CA MET A 160 1.03 -15.10 1.99
C MET A 160 1.40 -15.00 0.51
N TRP A 161 1.68 -16.15 -0.11
CA TRP A 161 2.00 -16.22 -1.53
C TRP A 161 0.79 -16.00 -2.46
N ASN A 162 -0.44 -16.28 -2.00
CA ASN A 162 -1.64 -16.27 -2.85
C ASN A 162 -2.65 -15.18 -2.50
N SER A 163 -2.31 -14.23 -1.63
CA SER A 163 -3.17 -13.13 -1.22
C SER A 163 -2.38 -11.83 -1.19
N LEU A 164 -3.06 -10.71 -1.45
CA LEU A 164 -2.44 -9.38 -1.34
C LEU A 164 -1.83 -9.20 0.06
N PRO A 165 -0.64 -8.57 0.17
CA PRO A 165 0.14 -7.91 -0.87
C PRO A 165 1.03 -8.84 -1.71
N GLY A 166 1.10 -10.13 -1.36
CA GLY A 166 2.00 -11.13 -1.93
C GLY A 166 3.24 -11.37 -1.07
N GLY A 167 3.91 -12.51 -1.29
CA GLY A 167 5.02 -12.98 -0.45
C GLY A 167 6.23 -12.05 -0.41
N LEU A 168 6.44 -11.25 -1.46
CA LEU A 168 7.56 -10.28 -1.51
C LEU A 168 7.39 -9.10 -0.54
N TYR A 169 6.17 -8.79 -0.12
CA TYR A 169 5.88 -7.72 0.83
C TYR A 169 5.56 -8.25 2.24
N ALA A 170 5.29 -9.55 2.40
CA ALA A 170 5.14 -10.18 3.70
C ALA A 170 6.51 -10.72 4.16
N LEU A 171 7.28 -9.90 4.88
CA LEU A 171 8.61 -10.29 5.37
C LEU A 171 8.50 -11.26 6.56
N PRO A 172 9.06 -12.48 6.47
CA PRO A 172 8.98 -13.48 7.55
C PRO A 172 9.81 -13.10 8.78
N GLU A 173 10.77 -12.18 8.63
CA GLU A 173 11.53 -11.59 9.74
C GLU A 173 10.68 -10.74 10.69
N PHE A 174 9.55 -10.22 10.22
CA PHE A 174 8.61 -9.49 11.07
C PHE A 174 7.84 -10.46 11.97
N SER A 175 7.20 -11.45 11.36
CA SER A 175 6.45 -12.50 12.04
C SER A 175 6.11 -13.63 11.07
N SER A 176 6.04 -14.87 11.57
CA SER A 176 5.43 -16.00 10.86
C SER A 176 3.92 -16.09 11.09
N ASP A 177 3.41 -15.40 12.12
CA ASP A 177 1.99 -15.36 12.46
C ASP A 177 1.23 -14.37 11.55
N LEU A 178 0.23 -14.89 10.85
CA LEU A 178 -0.62 -14.13 9.93
C LEU A 178 -1.50 -13.10 10.65
N THR A 179 -1.82 -13.35 11.92
CA THR A 179 -2.65 -12.49 12.77
C THR A 179 -1.97 -11.17 13.14
N LEU A 180 -0.68 -11.02 12.83
CA LEU A 180 0.08 -9.79 13.08
C LEU A 180 0.19 -8.88 11.84
N PHE A 181 -0.35 -9.29 10.69
CA PHE A 181 -0.32 -8.49 9.47
C PHE A 181 -1.70 -7.88 9.17
N PRO A 182 -1.79 -6.56 8.96
CA PRO A 182 -3.08 -5.86 8.91
C PRO A 182 -3.93 -6.28 7.71
N PHE A 183 -3.29 -6.71 6.62
CA PHE A 183 -3.95 -7.14 5.39
C PHE A 183 -4.57 -8.55 5.45
N TYR A 184 -4.30 -9.35 6.49
CA TYR A 184 -4.92 -10.68 6.63
C TYR A 184 -6.13 -10.71 7.58
N TYR A 185 -6.38 -9.65 8.35
CA TYR A 185 -7.45 -9.63 9.37
C TYR A 185 -8.83 -9.99 8.80
N SER A 186 -9.20 -9.38 7.67
CA SER A 186 -10.47 -9.66 6.98
C SER A 186 -10.60 -11.11 6.54
N THR A 187 -9.50 -11.73 6.10
CA THR A 187 -9.50 -13.13 5.64
C THR A 187 -9.58 -14.11 6.81
N LEU A 188 -8.98 -13.76 7.95
CA LEU A 188 -8.97 -14.58 9.17
C LEU A 188 -10.21 -14.37 10.05
N GLY A 189 -11.00 -13.32 9.80
CA GLY A 189 -12.14 -12.95 10.63
C GLY A 189 -11.73 -12.35 11.98
N GLU A 190 -10.50 -11.85 12.08
CA GLU A 190 -9.96 -11.26 13.31
C GLU A 190 -10.17 -9.74 13.34
N CYS A 191 -10.29 -9.20 14.56
CA CYS A 191 -10.41 -7.76 14.82
C CYS A 191 -9.11 -7.23 15.42
N VAL A 192 -8.76 -5.98 15.11
CA VAL A 192 -7.54 -5.32 15.57
C VAL A 192 -7.49 -5.24 17.10
N CYS A 193 -6.32 -5.54 17.69
CA CYS A 193 -6.10 -5.38 19.13
C CYS A 193 -6.33 -3.92 19.56
N VAL A 194 -7.01 -3.71 20.71
CA VAL A 194 -7.55 -2.41 21.17
C VAL A 194 -6.47 -1.44 21.70
N CYS A 195 -5.19 -1.81 21.62
CA CYS A 195 -4.08 -1.13 22.28
C CYS A 195 -3.28 -0.24 21.31
N VAL A 196 -3.00 1.02 21.68
CA VAL A 196 -2.23 2.00 20.87
C VAL A 196 -0.91 2.39 21.52
N CYS A 197 0.19 2.44 20.77
CA CYS A 197 1.40 3.17 21.15
C CYS A 197 1.40 4.52 20.43
N VAL A 198 1.55 5.59 21.19
CA VAL A 198 1.72 6.95 20.67
C VAL A 198 3.21 7.24 20.58
N CYS A 199 3.73 7.38 19.35
CA CYS A 199 5.09 7.84 19.13
C CYS A 199 5.08 9.36 18.94
N VAL A 200 5.30 10.11 20.02
CA VAL A 200 5.44 11.57 19.96
C VAL A 200 6.87 11.89 19.55
N ARG A 201 7.06 12.43 18.35
CA ARG A 201 8.38 12.88 17.90
C ARG A 201 8.61 14.31 18.36
N LEU A 202 9.40 14.46 19.41
CA LEU A 202 10.05 15.71 19.77
C LEU A 202 11.33 15.80 18.95
N PHE A 203 11.18 16.21 17.69
CA PHE A 203 12.33 16.82 17.05
C PHE A 203 12.63 18.10 17.81
N THR A 204 13.90 18.41 17.93
CA THR A 204 14.28 19.80 18.10
C THR A 204 15.42 20.01 17.11
N THR A 205 15.08 20.60 15.98
CA THR A 205 16.07 21.15 15.06
C THR A 205 15.49 22.38 14.44
N PHE A 206 15.74 23.50 15.12
CA PHE A 206 16.09 24.73 14.42
C PHE A 206 17.32 24.44 13.55
N THR A 207 17.17 24.56 12.24
CA THR A 207 18.29 24.73 11.31
C THR A 207 18.05 26.00 10.50
N PHE A 208 18.59 27.11 10.97
CA PHE A 208 19.34 28.03 10.12
C PHE A 208 20.78 27.89 10.59
N ASN A 209 21.72 27.61 9.68
CA ASN A 209 23.17 27.53 9.92
C ASN A 209 23.60 27.41 11.41
N ALA A 210 24.04 26.20 11.77
CA ALA A 210 24.57 25.79 13.07
C ALA A 210 23.54 25.44 14.16
N VAL A 211 23.62 24.17 14.61
CA VAL A 211 23.51 23.72 16.00
C VAL A 211 22.94 24.78 16.98
N LYS A 212 21.61 24.86 17.12
CA LYS A 212 20.88 25.44 18.29
C LYS A 212 19.39 25.54 18.01
N LEU A 213 18.58 24.62 18.54
CA LEU A 213 17.66 24.89 19.65
C LEU A 213 16.86 23.62 19.96
N CYS A 214 16.93 23.20 21.22
CA CYS A 214 15.91 22.36 21.82
C CYS A 214 14.64 23.19 21.99
N CYS A 215 13.48 22.67 21.59
CA CYS A 215 12.17 23.27 21.87
C CYS A 215 12.07 23.69 23.34
N SER A 216 11.29 24.71 23.62
CA SER A 216 11.14 25.15 25.00
C SER A 216 10.50 24.03 25.81
N GLU A 217 11.01 23.77 27.02
CA GLU A 217 10.59 22.63 27.87
C GLU A 217 9.06 22.57 28.06
N ASN A 218 8.36 23.71 27.97
CA ASN A 218 6.91 23.84 28.14
C ASN A 218 6.06 23.42 26.92
N GLU A 219 6.56 23.56 25.69
CA GLU A 219 5.84 23.17 24.47
C GLU A 219 5.75 21.65 24.36
N ILE A 220 6.81 20.97 24.79
CA ILE A 220 6.91 19.52 24.87
C ILE A 220 5.88 18.94 25.85
N ILE A 221 5.78 19.56 27.03
CA ILE A 221 4.89 19.16 28.11
C ILE A 221 3.43 19.34 27.68
N THR A 222 3.09 20.47 27.06
CA THR A 222 1.72 20.73 26.56
C THR A 222 1.32 19.80 25.43
N GLN A 223 2.24 19.32 24.60
CA GLN A 223 1.94 18.30 23.58
C GLN A 223 1.69 16.91 24.15
N ILE A 224 2.44 16.51 25.18
CA ILE A 224 2.22 15.24 25.86
C ILE A 224 0.87 15.27 26.59
N ASP A 225 0.52 16.38 27.22
CA ASP A 225 -0.78 16.55 27.89
C ASP A 225 -1.96 16.65 26.91
N ALA A 226 -1.79 17.32 25.75
CA ALA A 226 -2.83 17.45 24.73
C ALA A 226 -3.02 16.18 23.87
N GLY A 227 -1.92 15.46 23.60
CA GLY A 227 -1.88 14.24 22.81
C GLY A 227 -2.06 12.96 23.60
N SER A 228 -2.17 13.03 24.94
CA SER A 228 -2.54 11.89 25.78
C SER A 228 -4.06 11.68 25.68
N PRO A 229 -4.54 10.65 24.97
CA PRO A 229 -5.95 10.29 25.07
C PRO A 229 -6.25 9.86 26.52
N PRO A 230 -7.50 9.92 26.99
CA PRO A 230 -7.86 9.39 28.28
C PRO A 230 -7.36 7.94 28.34
N SER A 231 -6.89 7.58 29.53
CA SER A 231 -6.14 6.38 29.92
C SER A 231 -6.59 5.01 29.37
N SER A 232 -7.71 4.91 28.66
CA SER A 232 -8.23 3.64 28.13
C SER A 232 -7.60 3.18 26.81
N VAL A 233 -6.92 4.05 26.03
CA VAL A 233 -6.46 3.69 24.66
C VAL A 233 -4.94 3.77 24.46
N CYS A 234 -4.26 4.77 25.04
CA CYS A 234 -2.81 4.92 24.91
C CYS A 234 -2.07 4.04 25.92
N VAL A 235 -1.28 3.10 25.41
CA VAL A 235 -0.50 2.13 26.18
C VAL A 235 0.91 2.62 26.47
N CYS A 236 1.53 3.31 25.50
CA CYS A 236 2.92 3.76 25.61
C CYS A 236 3.14 5.06 24.84
N ILE A 237 3.91 5.97 25.42
CA ILE A 237 4.44 7.16 24.79
C ILE A 237 5.93 6.96 24.53
N LEU A 238 6.32 6.96 23.26
CA LEU A 238 7.70 6.88 22.83
C LEU A 238 8.18 8.22 22.30
N VAL A 239 9.16 8.81 22.98
CA VAL A 239 9.85 10.02 22.53
C VAL A 239 11.14 9.64 21.82
N LEU A 240 11.21 9.99 20.54
CA LEU A 240 12.44 9.85 19.75
C LEU A 240 13.24 11.13 19.86
N TRP A 241 14.27 11.10 20.70
CA TRP A 241 15.10 12.25 20.99
C TRP A 241 16.17 12.40 19.92
N ASN A 242 15.97 13.37 19.02
CA ASN A 242 16.84 13.59 17.88
C ASN A 242 17.67 14.88 17.95
N CYS A 243 18.03 15.27 19.17
CA CYS A 243 18.63 16.56 19.46
C CYS A 243 20.10 16.35 19.85
N GLU A 244 21.00 17.26 19.48
CA GLU A 244 22.42 17.14 19.89
C GLU A 244 22.61 17.23 21.41
N LYS A 245 21.77 18.01 22.08
CA LYS A 245 21.77 18.10 23.54
C LYS A 245 21.13 16.86 24.16
N PRO A 246 21.57 16.41 25.35
CA PRO A 246 20.94 15.29 26.03
C PRO A 246 19.48 15.61 26.43
N PRO A 247 18.61 14.59 26.55
CA PRO A 247 17.24 14.78 27.00
C PRO A 247 17.19 15.33 28.43
N PRO A 248 16.16 16.14 28.78
CA PRO A 248 15.98 16.62 30.14
C PRO A 248 15.89 15.47 31.16
N PRO A 249 16.36 15.68 32.40
CA PRO A 249 16.24 14.69 33.46
C PRO A 249 14.77 14.37 33.76
N ARG A 250 14.48 13.13 34.19
CA ARG A 250 13.12 12.59 34.34
C ARG A 250 12.20 13.43 35.24
N ASN A 251 12.76 14.16 36.19
CA ASN A 251 12.04 15.04 37.11
C ASN A 251 11.43 16.30 36.45
N LYS A 252 11.90 16.67 35.25
CA LYS A 252 11.34 17.78 34.46
C LYS A 252 10.20 17.36 33.54
N TRP A 253 10.00 16.06 33.35
CA TRP A 253 8.91 15.54 32.54
C TRP A 253 7.61 15.55 33.35
N PRO A 254 6.45 15.71 32.68
CA PRO A 254 5.17 15.73 33.38
C PRO A 254 4.93 14.38 34.07
N SER A 255 4.07 14.38 35.09
CA SER A 255 3.67 13.15 35.77
C SER A 255 2.72 12.36 34.87
N ILE A 256 3.29 11.55 33.97
CA ILE A 256 2.57 10.73 33.01
C ILE A 256 2.23 9.39 33.66
N THR A 257 0.95 9.01 33.68
CA THR A 257 0.48 7.71 34.17
C THR A 257 0.75 6.56 33.19
N THR A 258 0.85 6.88 31.90
CA THR A 258 1.13 5.94 30.80
C THR A 258 2.61 5.56 30.75
N LEU A 259 2.92 4.37 30.22
CA LEU A 259 4.32 3.96 30.00
C LEU A 259 5.02 5.00 29.13
N PHE A 260 6.12 5.56 29.61
CA PHE A 260 6.86 6.63 28.95
C PHE A 260 8.32 6.20 28.77
N SER A 261 8.81 6.26 27.52
CA SER A 261 10.18 5.91 27.17
C SER A 261 10.79 6.97 26.26
N ILE A 262 12.06 7.29 26.49
CA ILE A 262 12.85 8.17 25.63
C ILE A 262 13.91 7.30 24.97
N ILE A 263 13.96 7.31 23.64
CA ILE A 263 14.99 6.64 22.86
C ILE A 263 15.83 7.69 22.15
N GLU A 264 17.13 7.70 22.45
CA GLU A 264 18.10 8.47 21.66
C GLU A 264 18.58 7.61 20.48
N GLY A 265 18.36 8.10 19.26
CA GLY A 265 18.73 7.40 18.05
C GLY A 265 20.26 7.33 17.87
N LYS A 266 20.78 6.17 17.46
CA LYS A 266 22.21 6.00 17.12
C LYS A 266 22.66 6.93 15.98
N ARG A 267 21.76 7.24 15.06
CA ARG A 267 21.96 8.17 13.94
C ARG A 267 20.82 9.16 13.95
N LYS A 268 21.14 10.45 13.91
CA LYS A 268 20.16 11.51 14.08
C LYS A 268 19.48 11.89 12.77
N THR A 269 18.73 10.96 12.16
CA THR A 269 18.15 11.14 10.82
C THR A 269 16.62 11.24 10.80
N MET A 270 16.05 11.78 9.72
CA MET A 270 14.59 11.90 9.55
C MET A 270 13.93 10.52 9.45
N SER A 271 14.52 9.59 8.70
CA SER A 271 13.98 8.22 8.55
C SER A 271 13.99 7.42 9.86
N GLY A 272 14.82 7.80 10.84
CA GLY A 272 14.95 7.10 12.11
C GLY A 272 13.64 6.93 12.89
N ARG A 273 12.59 7.72 12.61
CA ARG A 273 11.25 7.54 13.21
C ARG A 273 10.55 6.24 12.86
N PHE A 274 10.92 5.63 11.74
CA PHE A 274 10.30 4.40 11.24
C PHE A 274 11.14 3.17 11.55
N PHE A 275 12.18 3.31 12.39
CA PHE A 275 12.94 2.16 12.85
C PHE A 275 12.06 1.29 13.77
N PRO A 276 12.03 -0.04 13.60
CA PRO A 276 11.19 -0.93 14.40
C PRO A 276 11.72 -1.07 15.83
N HIS A 277 11.39 -0.10 16.68
CA HIS A 277 11.80 -0.08 18.08
C HIS A 277 11.09 -1.17 18.87
N GLN A 278 11.85 -1.94 19.67
CA GLN A 278 11.31 -2.99 20.54
C GLN A 278 10.29 -2.49 21.59
N ALA A 279 10.29 -1.18 21.86
CA ALA A 279 9.30 -0.55 22.73
C ALA A 279 7.88 -0.50 22.11
N ILE A 280 7.76 -0.58 20.78
CA ILE A 280 6.49 -0.51 20.07
C ILE A 280 5.87 -1.92 20.01
N LYS A 281 4.95 -2.19 20.94
CA LYS A 281 4.29 -3.50 21.09
C LYS A 281 2.87 -3.55 20.54
N THR A 282 2.32 -2.44 20.09
CA THR A 282 0.97 -2.35 19.55
C THR A 282 0.96 -2.35 18.03
N ASP A 283 -0.16 -2.77 17.47
CA ASP A 283 -0.38 -2.77 16.02
C ASP A 283 -0.48 -1.34 15.48
N ALA A 284 -1.23 -0.49 16.19
CA ALA A 284 -1.39 0.92 15.85
C ALA A 284 -0.19 1.75 16.32
N VAL A 285 0.30 2.60 15.42
CA VAL A 285 1.27 3.66 15.73
C VAL A 285 0.66 5.00 15.36
N LEU A 286 0.49 5.88 16.35
CA LEU A 286 0.23 7.31 16.11
C LEU A 286 1.57 8.03 15.99
N SER A 287 1.86 8.61 14.83
CA SER A 287 3.01 9.50 14.66
C SER A 287 2.56 10.95 14.70
N LEU A 288 3.26 11.75 15.51
CA LEU A 288 3.04 13.19 15.66
C LEU A 288 4.35 13.95 15.44
N ASP A 289 4.28 15.04 14.70
CA ASP A 289 5.35 16.05 14.58
C ASP A 289 5.24 17.10 15.69
N GLU A 290 6.32 17.85 15.90
CA GLU A 290 6.46 18.84 16.99
C GLU A 290 5.52 20.04 16.88
N ASP A 291 4.90 20.28 15.74
CA ASP A 291 3.94 21.38 15.51
C ASP A 291 2.49 20.87 15.47
N SER A 292 2.28 19.56 15.68
CA SER A 292 0.97 18.95 15.64
C SER A 292 0.24 19.14 16.96
N VAL A 293 -0.86 19.90 16.91
CA VAL A 293 -1.79 20.07 18.03
C VAL A 293 -3.10 19.36 17.67
N LEU A 294 -3.36 18.25 18.35
CA LEU A 294 -4.59 17.47 18.24
C LEU A 294 -5.25 17.39 19.60
N SER A 295 -6.58 17.50 19.61
CA SER A 295 -7.36 17.20 20.81
C SER A 295 -7.53 15.69 20.96
N THR A 296 -7.66 15.26 22.20
CA THR A 296 -8.09 13.91 22.58
C THR A 296 -9.20 13.32 21.71
N ASN A 297 -10.30 14.06 21.49
CA ASN A 297 -11.44 13.58 20.71
C ASN A 297 -11.08 13.32 19.25
N GLU A 298 -10.17 14.12 18.68
CA GLU A 298 -9.70 13.92 17.31
C GLU A 298 -8.84 12.66 17.21
N VAL A 299 -7.99 12.41 18.21
CA VAL A 299 -7.16 11.21 18.29
C VAL A 299 -8.03 9.96 18.45
N ASP A 300 -9.00 9.98 19.36
CA ASP A 300 -9.91 8.86 19.59
C ASP A 300 -10.73 8.53 18.34
N PHE A 301 -11.26 9.55 17.66
CA PHE A 301 -12.00 9.35 16.41
C PHE A 301 -11.10 8.78 15.30
N ALA A 302 -9.90 9.33 15.11
CA ALA A 302 -8.97 8.84 14.10
C ALA A 302 -8.53 7.40 14.39
N PHE A 303 -8.38 7.03 15.66
CA PHE A 303 -8.10 5.65 16.05
C PHE A 303 -9.25 4.70 15.70
N ILE A 304 -10.50 5.05 16.01
CA ILE A 304 -11.69 4.25 15.64
C ILE A 304 -11.77 4.06 14.12
N VAL A 305 -11.48 5.12 13.36
CA VAL A 305 -11.40 5.04 11.90
C VAL A 305 -10.28 4.08 11.48
N TRP A 306 -9.09 4.17 12.09
CA TRP A 306 -7.98 3.27 11.79
C TRP A 306 -8.30 1.81 12.14
N GLN A 307 -9.00 1.53 13.22
CA GLN A 307 -9.43 0.16 13.56
C GLN A 307 -10.32 -0.45 12.47
N SER A 308 -11.09 0.36 11.75
CA SER A 308 -11.91 -0.09 10.63
C SER A 308 -11.09 -0.31 9.36
N PHE A 309 -9.87 0.26 9.28
CA PHE A 309 -9.00 0.25 8.11
C PHE A 309 -7.51 0.13 8.50
N PRO A 310 -7.12 -0.94 9.19
CA PRO A 310 -5.82 -1.07 9.85
C PRO A 310 -4.64 -1.10 8.87
N ASP A 311 -4.89 -1.55 7.64
CA ASP A 311 -3.92 -1.61 6.56
C ASP A 311 -3.59 -0.24 5.96
N ARG A 312 -4.35 0.82 6.28
CA ARG A 312 -4.20 2.15 5.65
C ARG A 312 -3.67 3.20 6.61
N ILE A 313 -3.07 4.25 6.04
CA ILE A 313 -2.75 5.48 6.78
C ILE A 313 -4.05 6.24 7.00
N VAL A 314 -4.32 6.61 8.25
CA VAL A 314 -5.45 7.44 8.66
C VAL A 314 -4.94 8.69 9.36
N GLY A 315 -5.24 9.88 8.85
CA GLY A 315 -4.70 11.11 9.45
C GLY A 315 -5.25 12.40 8.87
N TYR A 316 -4.64 13.53 9.25
CA TYR A 316 -5.20 14.87 9.04
C TYR A 316 -4.59 15.61 7.84
N PRO A 317 -3.25 15.74 7.72
CA PRO A 317 -2.65 16.59 6.70
C PRO A 317 -2.65 15.87 5.34
N ALA A 318 -3.66 16.15 4.53
CA ALA A 318 -3.78 15.59 3.19
C ALA A 318 -2.95 16.37 2.16
N ARG A 319 -2.32 15.63 1.23
CA ARG A 319 -1.55 16.16 0.09
C ARG A 319 -1.87 15.35 -1.16
N SER A 320 -1.46 15.86 -2.32
CA SER A 320 -1.69 15.14 -3.58
C SER A 320 -0.50 15.17 -4.52
N HIS A 321 -0.49 14.22 -5.46
CA HIS A 321 0.37 14.21 -6.62
C HIS A 321 -0.45 14.51 -7.89
N TYR A 322 0.23 14.98 -8.93
CA TYR A 322 -0.36 15.21 -10.25
C TYR A 322 0.69 14.96 -11.33
N TRP A 323 0.25 14.62 -12.54
CA TRP A 323 1.14 14.54 -13.70
C TRP A 323 1.27 15.91 -14.35
N ASP A 324 2.49 16.43 -14.47
CA ASP A 324 2.78 17.65 -15.24
C ASP A 324 3.15 17.24 -16.67
N SER A 325 2.16 17.29 -17.58
CA SER A 325 2.36 16.97 -19.00
C SER A 325 3.39 17.88 -19.68
N GLY A 326 3.57 19.12 -19.22
CA GLY A 326 4.55 20.05 -19.79
C GLY A 326 5.98 19.67 -19.44
N LYS A 327 6.20 19.07 -18.27
CA LYS A 327 7.53 18.62 -17.81
C LYS A 327 7.77 17.12 -17.97
N GLY A 328 6.74 16.34 -18.28
CA GLY A 328 6.80 14.88 -18.32
C GLY A 328 7.21 14.27 -16.97
N LYS A 329 6.77 14.86 -15.87
CA LYS A 329 7.19 14.48 -14.50
C LYS A 329 6.01 14.55 -13.53
N TRP A 330 6.12 13.79 -12.44
CA TRP A 330 5.18 13.86 -11.33
C TRP A 330 5.44 15.10 -10.48
N GLY A 331 4.38 15.82 -10.14
CA GLY A 331 4.39 16.99 -9.28
C GLY A 331 3.74 16.71 -7.92
N TYR A 332 4.18 17.44 -6.89
CA TYR A 332 3.64 17.41 -5.54
C TYR A 332 2.85 18.71 -5.29
N THR A 333 1.67 18.60 -4.68
CA THR A 333 0.82 19.76 -4.36
C THR A 333 0.27 19.72 -2.94
N SER A 334 0.26 20.88 -2.31
CA SER A 334 -0.40 21.15 -1.03
C SER A 334 -1.74 21.88 -1.17
N LYS A 335 -2.20 22.08 -2.42
CA LYS A 335 -3.50 22.74 -2.68
C LYS A 335 -4.62 21.95 -2.01
N TRP A 336 -5.54 22.68 -1.39
CA TRP A 336 -6.72 22.10 -0.77
C TRP A 336 -7.73 21.75 -1.85
N THR A 337 -7.65 20.53 -2.34
CA THR A 337 -8.57 19.95 -3.31
C THR A 337 -9.47 18.91 -2.63
N ASN A 338 -10.56 18.53 -3.31
CA ASN A 338 -11.42 17.42 -2.87
C ASN A 338 -10.73 16.06 -3.04
N GLU A 339 -9.70 16.00 -3.89
CA GLU A 339 -8.88 14.81 -4.11
C GLU A 339 -7.55 14.92 -3.37
N TYR A 340 -7.13 13.80 -2.80
CA TYR A 340 -5.82 13.64 -2.19
C TYR A 340 -5.30 12.23 -2.48
N SER A 341 -4.00 12.03 -2.35
CA SER A 341 -3.38 10.73 -2.57
C SER A 341 -2.34 10.39 -1.50
N MET A 342 -2.11 11.31 -0.57
CA MET A 342 -1.21 11.13 0.56
C MET A 342 -1.83 11.74 1.82
N VAL A 343 -1.54 11.10 2.95
CA VAL A 343 -1.73 11.66 4.28
C VAL A 343 -0.37 11.69 4.95
N LEU A 344 0.09 12.87 5.35
CA LEU A 344 1.43 13.03 5.92
C LEU A 344 1.49 12.35 7.29
N THR A 345 2.58 11.61 7.52
CA THR A 345 2.79 10.85 8.75
C THR A 345 3.01 11.72 9.97
N GLY A 346 3.19 13.03 9.81
CA GLY A 346 3.33 13.98 10.91
C GLY A 346 2.09 14.11 11.79
N ALA A 347 0.91 13.66 11.34
CA ALA A 347 -0.25 13.49 12.20
C ALA A 347 -1.15 12.39 11.62
N ALA A 348 -0.74 11.14 11.85
CA ALA A 348 -1.45 9.97 11.31
C ALA A 348 -1.23 8.68 12.12
N PHE A 349 -2.24 7.83 12.06
CA PHE A 349 -2.22 6.42 12.44
C PHE A 349 -1.85 5.54 11.25
N TYR A 350 -1.05 4.51 11.51
CA TYR A 350 -0.76 3.43 10.58
C TYR A 350 -0.26 2.20 11.36
N HIS A 351 -0.16 1.05 10.69
CA HIS A 351 0.26 -0.20 11.32
C HIS A 351 1.79 -0.30 11.47
N ARG A 352 2.27 -0.93 12.56
CA ARG A 352 3.71 -1.02 12.88
C ARG A 352 4.55 -1.84 11.90
N ASP A 353 3.93 -2.76 11.15
CA ASP A 353 4.61 -3.58 10.13
C ASP A 353 5.30 -2.70 9.08
N TYR A 354 4.72 -1.53 8.81
CA TYR A 354 5.29 -0.55 7.91
C TYR A 354 6.62 0.05 8.41
N HIS A 355 6.91 0.06 9.72
CA HIS A 355 8.27 0.38 10.21
C HIS A 355 9.29 -0.68 9.78
N HIS A 356 8.91 -1.95 9.87
CA HIS A 356 9.75 -3.06 9.48
C HIS A 356 9.99 -3.05 7.96
N LEU A 357 8.93 -2.86 7.15
CA LEU A 357 9.06 -2.73 5.70
C LEU A 357 9.88 -1.50 5.31
N TYR A 358 9.62 -0.34 5.92
CA TYR A 358 10.39 0.87 5.61
C TYR A 358 11.88 0.70 5.88
N THR A 359 12.24 -0.03 6.94
CA THR A 359 13.63 -0.22 7.34
C THR A 359 14.35 -1.33 6.56
N TYR A 360 13.66 -2.44 6.26
CA TYR A 360 14.31 -3.65 5.74
C TYR A 360 13.95 -4.00 4.29
N TYR A 361 12.81 -3.54 3.78
CA TYR A 361 12.42 -3.76 2.38
C TYR A 361 12.95 -2.66 1.44
N LEU A 362 12.91 -1.40 1.89
CA LEU A 362 13.37 -0.28 1.06
C LEU A 362 14.91 -0.28 0.92
N PRO A 363 15.44 0.08 -0.26
CA PRO A 363 16.87 0.07 -0.50
C PRO A 363 17.56 1.21 0.25
N THR A 364 18.78 0.95 0.70
CA THR A 364 19.61 1.94 1.40
C THR A 364 19.80 3.24 0.60
N SER A 365 19.79 3.17 -0.74
CA SER A 365 19.90 4.37 -1.60
C SER A 365 18.74 5.35 -1.41
N LEU A 366 17.49 4.86 -1.35
CA LEU A 366 16.32 5.71 -1.12
C LEU A 366 16.33 6.28 0.30
N LEU A 367 16.63 5.43 1.29
CA LEU A 367 16.74 5.85 2.69
C LEU A 367 17.83 6.93 2.88
N SER A 368 18.99 6.75 2.22
CA SER A 368 20.07 7.75 2.26
C SER A 368 19.67 9.08 1.61
N THR A 369 18.85 9.04 0.55
CA THR A 369 18.35 10.25 -0.12
C THR A 369 17.43 11.04 0.81
N VAL A 370 16.50 10.36 1.50
CA VAL A 370 15.62 10.96 2.50
C VAL A 370 16.42 11.58 3.64
N ASP A 371 17.44 10.88 4.12
CA ASP A 371 18.28 11.35 5.23
C ASP A 371 19.17 12.54 4.84
N GLN A 372 19.72 12.55 3.64
CA GLN A 372 20.53 13.67 3.11
C GLN A 372 19.70 14.93 2.88
N LEU A 373 18.49 14.78 2.35
CA LEU A 373 17.57 15.90 2.14
C LEU A 373 16.85 16.34 3.43
N ALA A 374 16.90 15.49 4.47
CA ALA A 374 16.09 15.62 5.67
C ALA A 374 14.59 15.89 5.36
N ASN A 375 14.05 15.22 4.33
CA ASN A 375 12.73 15.47 3.79
C ASN A 375 12.19 14.20 3.09
N CYS A 376 10.91 14.20 2.72
CA CYS A 376 10.26 13.18 1.92
C CYS A 376 10.08 11.81 2.59
N GLU A 377 10.36 11.67 3.89
CA GLU A 377 10.17 10.42 4.61
C GLU A 377 8.69 10.01 4.68
N ASP A 378 7.81 11.02 4.79
CA ASP A 378 6.36 10.91 4.78
C ASP A 378 5.83 10.48 3.39
N ILE A 379 6.36 11.08 2.32
CA ILE A 379 6.05 10.72 0.94
C ILE A 379 6.49 9.28 0.67
N LEU A 380 7.71 8.91 1.09
CA LEU A 380 8.23 7.55 0.90
C LEU A 380 7.37 6.52 1.65
N MET A 381 6.91 6.84 2.86
CA MET A 381 5.99 5.98 3.60
C MET A 381 4.64 5.81 2.88
N ASN A 382 4.07 6.88 2.33
CA ASN A 382 2.84 6.78 1.53
C ASN A 382 3.06 5.94 0.25
N PHE A 383 4.19 6.11 -0.43
CA PHE A 383 4.57 5.29 -1.59
C PHE A 383 4.64 3.81 -1.22
N LEU A 384 5.31 3.48 -0.11
CA LEU A 384 5.44 2.11 0.39
C LEU A 384 4.07 1.50 0.70
N ILE A 385 3.25 2.19 1.52
CA ILE A 385 1.96 1.65 1.97
C ILE A 385 1.00 1.49 0.78
N SER A 386 0.92 2.46 -0.14
CA SER A 386 0.08 2.33 -1.34
C SER A 386 0.62 1.27 -2.31
N ALA A 387 1.93 1.06 -2.40
CA ALA A 387 2.50 -0.01 -3.23
C ALA A 387 2.16 -1.40 -2.69
N VAL A 388 2.18 -1.57 -1.36
CA VAL A 388 1.86 -2.81 -0.64
C VAL A 388 0.36 -3.09 -0.74
N THR A 389 -0.48 -2.17 -0.27
CA THR A 389 -1.93 -2.39 -0.11
C THR A 389 -2.71 -2.24 -1.41
N LYS A 390 -2.19 -1.48 -2.38
CA LYS A 390 -2.95 -1.00 -3.56
C LYS A 390 -4.19 -0.18 -3.18
N LEU A 391 -4.15 0.50 -2.03
CA LEU A 391 -5.25 1.33 -1.55
C LEU A 391 -4.79 2.77 -1.25
N PRO A 392 -5.68 3.77 -1.41
CA PRO A 392 -5.40 5.14 -1.02
C PRO A 392 -5.56 5.34 0.50
N PRO A 393 -4.88 6.35 1.09
CA PRO A 393 -5.03 6.67 2.51
C PRO A 393 -6.41 7.24 2.85
N ILE A 394 -6.70 7.42 4.14
CA ILE A 394 -7.96 7.99 4.64
C ILE A 394 -7.70 9.30 5.36
N LYS A 395 -8.42 10.33 4.93
CA LYS A 395 -8.43 11.65 5.56
C LYS A 395 -9.51 11.75 6.64
N VAL A 396 -9.11 12.24 7.81
CA VAL A 396 -10.01 12.68 8.89
C VAL A 396 -9.94 14.20 9.08
N THR A 397 -10.96 14.78 9.71
CA THR A 397 -10.99 16.21 10.01
C THR A 397 -10.20 16.61 11.22
N GLN A 398 -9.44 17.69 11.07
CA GLN A 398 -9.00 18.51 12.19
C GLN A 398 -10.01 19.64 12.39
N LYS A 399 -10.42 19.89 13.64
CA LYS A 399 -11.23 21.05 14.01
C LYS A 399 -10.45 22.32 13.69
N LYS A 400 -11.16 23.32 13.17
CA LYS A 400 -10.64 24.55 12.53
C LYS A 400 -9.71 25.45 13.37
N GLN A 401 -9.35 25.10 14.61
CA GLN A 401 -8.50 25.94 15.46
C GLN A 401 -7.06 26.11 14.93
N TYR A 402 -6.61 25.26 13.99
CA TYR A 402 -5.26 25.32 13.40
C TYR A 402 -4.90 26.64 12.70
N LYS A 403 -5.88 27.44 12.22
CA LYS A 403 -5.57 28.66 11.44
C LYS A 403 -5.58 29.98 12.21
N GLU A 404 -6.26 30.08 13.35
CA GLU A 404 -6.35 31.35 14.07
C GLU A 404 -5.10 31.65 14.90
N THR A 405 -4.44 30.64 15.46
CA THR A 405 -3.26 30.83 16.31
C THR A 405 -1.98 31.13 15.51
N MET A 406 -1.89 30.63 14.27
CA MET A 406 -0.73 30.83 13.39
C MET A 406 -0.69 32.21 12.72
N MET A 407 -1.81 32.93 12.68
CA MET A 407 -1.87 34.30 12.11
C MET A 407 -1.68 35.40 13.15
N GLN A 408 -1.80 35.09 14.44
CA GLN A 408 -1.71 36.09 15.52
C GLN A 408 -0.32 36.20 16.16
N GLN A 409 0.55 35.20 15.97
CA GLN A 409 1.94 35.30 16.41
C GLN A 409 2.82 35.76 15.24
N GLY A 410 3.13 37.05 15.20
CA GLY A 410 4.19 37.55 14.34
C GLY A 410 5.54 36.95 14.76
N SER A 411 5.95 35.82 14.18
CA SER A 411 7.34 35.51 13.84
C SER A 411 7.49 34.14 13.16
N LYS A 412 8.39 34.08 12.18
CA LYS A 412 9.04 32.93 11.52
C LYS A 412 8.30 32.32 10.32
N ALA A 413 8.90 32.50 9.14
CA ALA A 413 8.56 31.77 7.93
C ALA A 413 8.66 30.26 8.23
N SER A 414 7.54 29.55 8.07
CA SER A 414 7.48 28.10 8.22
C SER A 414 8.41 27.43 7.21
N ARG A 415 9.14 26.39 7.62
CA ARG A 415 9.92 25.50 6.71
C ARG A 415 9.07 25.00 5.54
N TRP A 416 7.77 24.84 5.78
CA TRP A 416 6.77 24.46 4.79
C TRP A 416 6.47 25.52 3.73
N ALA A 417 6.96 26.76 3.90
CA ALA A 417 6.80 27.87 2.97
C ALA A 417 8.03 28.11 2.08
N ASP A 418 9.12 27.34 2.26
CA ASP A 418 10.33 27.42 1.44
C ASP A 418 10.08 26.83 0.03
N PRO A 419 10.32 27.59 -1.06
CA PRO A 419 10.25 27.06 -2.42
C PRO A 419 11.14 25.83 -2.66
N ASP A 420 12.33 25.78 -2.05
CA ASP A 420 13.27 24.67 -2.22
C ASP A 420 12.72 23.39 -1.59
N HIS A 421 11.98 23.51 -0.49
CA HIS A 421 11.32 22.38 0.16
C HIS A 421 10.28 21.72 -0.77
N PHE A 422 9.50 22.50 -1.53
CA PHE A 422 8.57 21.96 -2.53
C PHE A 422 9.29 21.35 -3.74
N ALA A 423 10.38 21.95 -4.18
CA ALA A 423 11.19 21.43 -5.28
C ALA A 423 11.83 20.08 -4.91
N GLN A 424 12.35 19.96 -3.69
CA GLN A 424 12.90 18.71 -3.16
C GLN A 424 11.84 17.60 -3.12
N ARG A 425 10.63 17.88 -2.62
CA ARG A 425 9.53 16.89 -2.58
C ARG A 425 9.13 16.39 -3.96
N GLN A 426 9.12 17.27 -4.96
CA GLN A 426 8.90 16.88 -6.36
C GLN A 426 10.03 15.98 -6.87
N SER A 427 11.28 16.31 -6.56
CA SER A 427 12.45 15.48 -6.93
C SER A 427 12.37 14.08 -6.31
N CYS A 428 12.10 14.01 -4.99
CA CYS A 428 11.90 12.75 -4.27
C CYS A 428 10.82 11.88 -4.93
N MET A 429 9.66 12.47 -5.24
CA MET A 429 8.53 11.76 -5.84
C MET A 429 8.91 11.08 -7.17
N ASN A 430 9.66 11.76 -8.03
CA ASN A 430 10.12 11.18 -9.29
C ASN A 430 11.19 10.10 -9.07
N SER A 431 12.11 10.29 -8.12
CA SER A 431 13.10 9.28 -7.72
C SER A 431 12.43 8.00 -7.21
N PHE A 432 11.43 8.13 -6.33
CA PHE A 432 10.67 7.00 -5.80
C PHE A 432 9.88 6.28 -6.90
N THR A 433 9.19 7.03 -7.75
CA THR A 433 8.46 6.46 -8.90
C THR A 433 9.39 5.65 -9.80
N SER A 434 10.60 6.16 -10.06
CA SER A 434 11.59 5.45 -10.86
C SER A 434 12.04 4.14 -10.21
N TRP A 435 12.18 4.10 -8.89
CA TRP A 435 12.58 2.87 -8.19
C TRP A 435 11.45 1.85 -8.12
N PHE A 436 10.22 2.28 -7.79
CA PHE A 436 9.06 1.40 -7.79
C PHE A 436 8.70 0.92 -9.21
N GLY A 437 9.08 1.67 -10.24
CA GLY A 437 8.80 1.39 -11.65
C GLY A 437 7.41 1.83 -12.12
N PHE A 438 6.61 2.40 -11.22
CA PHE A 438 5.27 2.95 -11.48
C PHE A 438 4.93 3.98 -10.40
N MET A 439 3.82 4.72 -10.57
CA MET A 439 3.28 5.60 -9.52
C MET A 439 2.35 4.78 -8.60
N PRO A 440 2.75 4.47 -7.36
CA PRO A 440 1.92 3.66 -6.46
C PRO A 440 0.81 4.45 -5.77
N LEU A 441 0.93 5.78 -5.69
CA LEU A 441 -0.05 6.61 -5.00
C LEU A 441 -1.39 6.58 -5.75
N LEU A 442 -2.48 6.41 -5.00
CA LEU A 442 -3.84 6.40 -5.53
C LEU A 442 -4.62 7.58 -4.98
N HIS A 443 -5.43 8.22 -5.83
CA HIS A 443 -6.32 9.30 -5.41
C HIS A 443 -7.52 8.76 -4.64
N SER A 444 -8.00 9.56 -3.70
CA SER A 444 -9.21 9.35 -2.91
C SER A 444 -9.90 10.68 -2.66
N GLN A 445 -11.22 10.60 -2.55
CA GLN A 445 -12.09 11.70 -2.13
C GLN A 445 -12.77 11.38 -0.79
N LEU A 446 -12.50 10.19 -0.20
CA LEU A 446 -13.12 9.76 1.04
C LEU A 446 -12.67 10.65 2.19
N ARG A 447 -13.61 11.15 2.98
CA ARG A 447 -13.32 11.86 4.21
C ARG A 447 -14.27 11.40 5.28
N LEU A 448 -13.73 11.08 6.45
CA LEU A 448 -14.51 10.66 7.60
C LEU A 448 -14.45 11.75 8.66
N ASP A 449 -15.63 12.20 9.07
CA ASP A 449 -15.82 13.23 10.08
C ASP A 449 -16.60 12.63 11.25
N PRO A 450 -16.29 12.99 12.51
CA PRO A 450 -17.08 12.54 13.63
C PRO A 450 -18.52 13.04 13.49
N ILE A 451 -19.49 12.17 13.76
CA ILE A 451 -20.90 12.58 13.82
C ILE A 451 -21.01 13.66 14.90
N LEU A 452 -21.76 14.71 14.58
CA LEU A 452 -21.95 15.96 15.33
C LEU A 452 -22.61 15.78 16.72
N PHE A 453 -22.11 14.87 17.55
CA PHE A 453 -22.56 14.70 18.92
C PHE A 453 -22.14 15.92 19.74
N LYS A 454 -23.14 16.69 20.20
CA LYS A 454 -23.03 18.01 20.86
C LYS A 454 -22.62 19.18 19.97
N ASP A 455 -22.69 19.05 18.64
CA ASP A 455 -22.50 20.24 17.80
C ASP A 455 -23.71 21.18 17.94
N GLN A 456 -23.43 22.48 17.97
CA GLN A 456 -24.46 23.51 18.11
C GLN A 456 -25.37 23.59 16.88
N VAL A 457 -25.19 22.76 15.85
CA VAL A 457 -26.07 22.71 14.68
C VAL A 457 -27.54 22.52 15.08
N SER A 458 -27.84 21.76 16.13
CA SER A 458 -29.21 21.65 16.66
C SER A 458 -29.74 22.98 17.25
N ILE A 459 -28.86 23.80 17.83
CA ILE A 459 -29.16 25.14 18.34
C ILE A 459 -29.27 26.15 17.19
N LEU A 460 -28.41 26.05 16.18
CA LEU A 460 -28.42 26.90 14.99
C LEU A 460 -29.62 26.61 14.08
N ARG A 461 -30.07 25.35 13.98
CA ARG A 461 -31.32 24.99 13.31
C ARG A 461 -32.54 25.63 13.97
N LYS A 462 -32.52 25.81 15.30
CA LYS A 462 -33.58 26.57 16.01
C LYS A 462 -33.57 28.07 15.67
N LYS A 463 -32.42 28.63 15.26
CA LYS A 463 -32.26 30.04 14.89
C LYS A 463 -32.79 30.35 13.48
N TYR A 464 -32.79 29.38 12.57
CA TYR A 464 -33.26 29.52 11.19
C TYR A 464 -34.32 28.48 10.86
N ARG A 465 -35.52 28.62 11.45
CA ARG A 465 -36.63 27.67 11.29
C ARG A 465 -37.17 27.59 9.86
N ASP A 466 -36.97 28.61 9.04
CA ASP A 466 -37.54 28.70 7.69
C ASP A 466 -36.59 28.23 6.57
N ILE A 467 -35.38 27.74 6.90
CA ILE A 467 -34.41 27.27 5.89
C ILE A 467 -34.88 26.02 5.14
N GLU A 468 -35.78 25.23 5.73
CA GLU A 468 -36.34 24.03 5.12
C GLU A 468 -37.59 24.30 4.25
N ARG A 469 -38.01 25.57 4.11
CA ARG A 469 -39.19 25.97 3.32
C ARG A 469 -38.87 26.49 1.90
N LEU A 470 -37.62 26.40 1.45
CA LEU A 470 -37.20 26.81 0.10
C LEU A 470 -37.14 25.63 -0.88
#